data_AF-T1DBV5-F1
#
_entry.id   AF-T1DBV5-F1
#
_cell.length_a   1.000
_cell.length_b   1.000
_cell.length_c   1.000
_cell.angle_alpha   90.00
_cell.angle_beta   90.00
_cell.angle_gamma   90.00
#
_symmetry.space_group_name_H-M   'P 1'
#
loop_
_entity.id
_entity.type
_entity.pdbx_description
1 polymer ?
#
loop_
_entity_poly.entity_id
_entity_poly.type
_entity_poly.pdbx_seq_one_letter_code
_entity_poly.pdbx_strand_id
1 'polypeptide(L)' 'KVPDVYGVFQFKIQYQSLGYTSLSLSKQIPVRPYKHNEYERFIPVAFPYYGASFSTMAGFFIFSILYLYHK' A
#
# COMPACT_ATOMS: atom_id res chain seq x y z
N LYS A 1 -0.91 9.40 14.92
CA LYS A 1 -0.62 8.90 13.55
C LYS A 1 0.90 8.98 13.35
N VAL A 2 1.53 7.96 12.78
CA VAL A 2 2.97 7.97 12.45
C VAL A 2 3.20 8.87 11.23
N PRO A 3 4.35 9.55 11.07
CA PRO A 3 4.64 10.32 9.87
C PRO A 3 4.61 9.45 8.60
N ASP A 4 4.31 10.06 7.45
CA ASP A 4 4.32 9.36 6.15
C ASP A 4 5.75 9.13 5.61
N VAL A 5 6.77 9.31 6.46
CA VAL A 5 8.18 9.07 6.16
C VAL A 5 8.63 7.77 6.81
N TYR A 6 9.26 6.91 6.01
CA TYR A 6 9.81 5.64 6.50
C TYR A 6 11.22 5.83 7.05
N GLY A 7 11.61 4.96 7.98
CA GLY A 7 12.93 5.00 8.58
C GLY A 7 12.90 4.59 10.03
N VAL A 8 13.91 5.00 10.78
CA VAL A 8 14.02 4.68 12.21
C VAL A 8 13.75 5.94 13.02
N PHE A 9 12.75 5.88 13.88
CA PHE A 9 12.32 6.97 14.73
C PHE A 9 12.69 6.70 16.18
N GLN A 10 12.68 7.75 17.00
CA GLN A 10 12.96 7.65 18.43
C GLN A 10 11.88 8.40 19.20
N PHE A 11 11.19 7.69 20.09
CA PHE A 11 10.40 8.33 21.13
C PHE A 11 11.36 8.82 22.21
N LYS A 12 11.46 10.13 22.37
CA LYS A 12 12.34 10.78 23.35
C LYS A 12 11.50 11.62 24.31
N ILE A 13 11.52 11.25 25.59
CA ILE A 13 10.88 11.99 26.68
C ILE A 13 12.00 12.52 27.56
N GLN A 14 12.05 13.84 27.71
CA GLN A 14 12.94 14.51 28.64
C GLN A 14 12.08 15.39 29.54
N TYR A 15 12.08 15.09 30.83
CA TYR A 15 11.39 15.86 31.83
C TYR A 15 12.40 16.42 32.82
N GLN A 16 12.52 17.74 32.85
CA GLN A 16 13.36 18.48 33.77
C GLN A 16 12.49 19.56 34.42
N SER A 17 12.37 19.47 35.74
CA SER A 17 11.65 20.46 36.55
C SER A 17 12.36 20.63 37.90
N LEU A 18 12.41 21.86 38.40
CA LEU A 18 13.08 22.19 39.65
C LEU A 18 12.41 21.45 40.81
N GLY A 19 13.20 20.76 41.65
CA GLY A 19 12.71 19.98 42.78
C GLY A 19 12.22 18.56 42.45
N TYR A 20 12.24 18.16 41.17
CA TYR A 20 11.98 16.78 40.74
C TYR A 20 13.23 16.13 40.16
N THR A 21 13.31 14.80 40.23
CA THR A 21 14.36 14.04 39.56
C THR A 21 14.20 14.16 38.04
N SER A 22 15.30 14.43 37.33
CA SER A 22 15.29 14.45 35.87
C SER A 22 14.98 13.06 35.30
N LEU A 23 13.98 12.98 34.43
CA LEU A 23 13.65 11.73 33.73
C LEU A 23 14.03 11.86 32.26
N SER A 24 14.80 10.89 31.77
CA SER A 24 15.14 10.78 30.36
C SER A 24 14.82 9.36 29.88
N LEU A 25 13.87 9.24 28.96
CA LEU A 25 13.50 7.98 28.34
C LEU A 25 13.63 8.10 26.83
N SER A 26 14.28 7.13 26.22
CA SER A 26 14.47 7.07 24.78
C SER A 26 14.17 5.65 24.30
N LYS A 27 13.28 5.52 23.30
CA LYS A 27 12.95 4.25 22.65
C LYS A 27 13.02 4.38 21.14
N GLN A 28 13.92 3.65 20.51
CA GLN A 28 14.06 3.60 19.06
C GLN A 28 13.09 2.58 18.46
N ILE A 29 12.37 2.98 17.41
CA ILE A 29 11.35 2.14 16.74
C ILE A 29 11.43 2.33 15.23
N PRO A 30 11.43 1.25 14.43
CA PRO A 30 11.38 1.34 12.98
C PRO A 30 9.94 1.57 12.48
N VAL A 31 9.81 2.45 11.50
CA VAL A 31 8.60 2.67 10.70
C VAL A 31 8.85 2.10 9.31
N ARG A 32 8.19 0.99 9.01
CA ARG A 32 8.34 0.28 7.73
C ARG A 32 7.34 0.80 6.69
N PRO A 33 7.69 0.73 5.39
CA PRO A 33 6.73 0.94 4.31
C PRO A 33 5.65 -0.15 4.25
N TYR A 34 4.58 0.16 3.51
CA TYR A 34 3.57 -0.81 3.15
C TYR A 34 4.18 -1.94 2.32
N LYS A 35 3.77 -3.16 2.63
CA LYS A 35 4.06 -4.33 1.80
C LYS A 35 3.18 -4.33 0.56
N HIS A 36 3.58 -5.10 -0.45
CA HIS A 36 2.84 -5.23 -1.71
C HIS A 36 1.38 -5.72 -1.52
N ASN A 37 1.07 -6.39 -0.41
CA ASN A 37 -0.26 -6.91 -0.09
C ASN A 37 -1.08 -6.01 0.84
N GLU A 38 -0.54 -4.87 1.25
CA GLU A 38 -1.18 -3.90 2.15
C GLU A 38 -1.82 -2.73 1.39
N TYR A 39 -1.59 -2.63 0.07
CA TYR A 39 -2.26 -1.66 -0.79
C TYR A 39 -3.71 -2.04 -1.04
N GLU A 40 -4.55 -1.03 -1.19
CA GLU A 40 -5.96 -1.19 -1.56
C GLU A 40 -6.10 -1.86 -2.94
N ARG A 41 -7.03 -2.81 -3.02
CA ARG A 41 -7.33 -3.56 -4.24
C ARG A 41 -8.75 -3.26 -4.68
N PHE A 42 -9.01 -3.41 -5.97
CA PHE A 42 -10.34 -3.19 -6.56
C PHE A 42 -10.89 -1.78 -6.32
N ILE A 43 -10.05 -0.78 -6.60
CA ILE A 43 -10.45 0.63 -6.49
C ILE A 43 -11.54 0.93 -7.55
N PRO A 44 -12.69 1.55 -7.17
CA PRO A 44 -13.80 1.79 -8.10
C PRO A 44 -13.41 2.60 -9.33
N VAL A 45 -12.48 3.54 -9.18
CA VAL A 45 -11.96 4.38 -10.26
C VAL A 45 -11.23 3.57 -11.33
N ALA A 46 -10.71 2.39 -10.99
CA ALA A 46 -10.00 1.52 -11.93
C ALA A 46 -10.89 0.46 -12.60
N PHE A 47 -12.20 0.42 -12.35
CA PHE A 47 -13.10 -0.53 -13.01
C PHE A 47 -13.03 -0.51 -14.55
N PRO A 48 -12.86 0.63 -15.24
CA PRO A 48 -12.68 0.64 -16.69
C PRO A 48 -11.49 -0.21 -17.16
N TYR A 49 -10.36 -0.19 -16.42
CA TYR A 49 -9.16 -0.95 -16.79
C TYR A 49 -9.31 -2.45 -16.51
N TYR A 50 -9.95 -2.81 -15.39
CA TYR A 50 -10.28 -4.20 -15.10
C TYR A 50 -11.21 -4.77 -16.18
N GLY A 51 -12.26 -4.03 -16.53
CA GLY A 51 -13.20 -4.40 -17.59
C GLY A 51 -12.54 -4.55 -18.97
N ALA A 52 -11.68 -3.60 -19.36
CA ALA A 52 -10.96 -3.64 -20.63
C ALA A 52 -10.02 -4.87 -20.75
N SER A 53 -9.37 -5.25 -19.65
CA SER A 53 -8.50 -6.44 -19.64
C SER A 53 -9.32 -7.72 -19.87
N PHE A 54 -10.47 -7.86 -19.21
CA PHE A 54 -11.34 -9.01 -19.44
C PHE A 54 -12.03 -8.99 -20.80
N SER A 55 -12.42 -7.82 -21.31
CA SER A 55 -13.07 -7.71 -22.62
C SER A 55 -12.12 -8.08 -23.77
N THR A 56 -10.85 -7.71 -23.69
CA THR A 56 -9.82 -8.10 -24.68
C THR A 56 -9.56 -9.60 -24.65
N MET A 57 -9.48 -10.22 -23.47
CA MET A 57 -9.37 -11.68 -23.33
C MET A 57 -10.57 -12.40 -23.97
N ALA A 58 -11.79 -11.95 -23.68
CA ALA A 58 -13.01 -12.52 -24.26
C ALA A 58 -13.07 -12.32 -25.78
N GLY A 59 -12.73 -11.11 -26.26
CA GLY A 59 -12.66 -10.79 -27.68
C GLY A 59 -11.66 -11.66 -28.43
N PHE A 60 -10.47 -11.86 -27.88
CA PHE A 60 -9.47 -12.76 -28.46
C PHE A 60 -9.98 -14.21 -28.54
N PHE A 61 -10.65 -14.69 -27.50
CA PHE A 61 -11.20 -16.03 -27.47
C PHE A 61 -12.31 -16.22 -28.53
N ILE A 62 -13.25 -15.29 -28.59
CA ILE A 62 -14.32 -15.29 -29.60
C ILE A 62 -13.73 -15.19 -31.01
N PHE A 63 -12.80 -14.27 -31.22
CA PHE A 63 -12.12 -14.12 -32.51
C PHE A 63 -11.43 -15.42 -32.93
N SER A 64 -10.71 -16.08 -32.01
CA SER A 64 -10.00 -17.32 -32.30
C SER A 64 -10.96 -18.44 -32.74
N ILE A 65 -12.10 -18.59 -32.06
CA ILE A 65 -13.14 -19.56 -32.43
C ILE A 65 -13.73 -19.21 -33.79
N LEU A 66 -14.18 -17.97 -33.98
CA LEU A 66 -14.80 -17.55 -35.22
C LEU A 66 -13.83 -17.71 -36.40
N TYR A 67 -12.57 -17.32 -36.23
CA TYR A 67 -11.54 -17.43 -37.24
C TYR A 67 -11.23 -18.90 -37.60
N LEU A 68 -11.09 -19.77 -36.59
CA LEU A 68 -10.78 -21.19 -36.82
C LEU A 68 -11.91 -21.94 -37.54
N TYR A 69 -13.17 -21.59 -37.26
CA TYR A 69 -14.35 -22.22 -37.84
C TYR A 69 -15.00 -21.41 -38.97
N HIS A 70 -14.34 -20.34 -39.42
CA HIS A 70 -14.76 -19.59 -40.60
C HIS A 70 -14.48 -20.44 -41.84
N LYS A 71 -15.50 -20.63 -42.68
CA LYS A 71 -15.36 -21.32 -43.97
C LYS A 71 -14.76 -20.43 -45.04
#